data_AF-A0A088BBI1-F1
#
_entry.id   AF-A0A088BBI1-F1
#
_cell.length_a   1.000
_cell.length_b   1.000
_cell.length_c   1.000
_cell.angle_alpha   90.00
_cell.angle_beta   90.00
_cell.angle_gamma   90.00
#
_symmetry.space_group_name_H-M   'P 1'
#
loop_
_entity.id
_entity.type
_entity.pdbx_description
1 polymer ?
#
loop_
_entity_poly.entity_id
_entity_poly.type
_entity_poly.pdbx_seq_one_letter_code
_entity_poly.pdbx_strand_id
1 'polypeptide(L)'
;WGATVITNMLSAIPWIGQSFVEFVWGGFSVNNATLNRFFAAMVHMMTLHTHGSGNPLGLASNADKLPMHPYFIVAYVVCYVPNAMGHSDNYIPANPMVTPPSIVPEWYLLPYYA
;
A
#
# COMPACT_ATOMS: atom_id res chain seq x y z
N TRP A 1 11.57 -6.27 -1.21
CA TRP A 1 11.90 -6.86 0.10
C TRP A 1 10.73 -6.86 1.07
N GLY A 2 10.00 -5.75 1.23
CA GLY A 2 8.80 -5.71 2.09
C GLY A 2 7.79 -6.83 1.81
N ALA A 3 7.48 -7.11 0.54
CA ALA A 3 6.61 -8.22 0.16
C ALA A 3 7.07 -9.57 0.74
N THR A 4 8.36 -9.89 0.64
CA THR A 4 8.94 -11.14 1.19
C THR A 4 8.77 -11.23 2.70
N VAL A 5 9.07 -10.16 3.43
CA VAL A 5 8.98 -10.14 4.90
C VAL A 5 7.54 -10.25 5.36
N ILE A 6 6.64 -9.45 4.80
CA ILE A 6 5.23 -9.37 5.21
C ILE A 6 4.52 -10.70 4.93
N THR A 7 4.68 -11.28 3.74
CA THR A 7 4.02 -12.56 3.44
C THR A 7 4.60 -13.71 4.25
N ASN A 8 5.91 -13.68 4.55
CA ASN A 8 6.53 -14.70 5.39
C ASN A 8 6.00 -14.70 6.82
N MET A 9 5.32 -13.65 7.29
CA MET A 9 4.61 -13.70 8.58
C MET A 9 3.54 -14.82 8.60
N LEU A 10 2.96 -15.18 7.45
CA LEU A 10 2.00 -16.30 7.35
C LEU A 10 2.65 -17.65 7.64
N SER A 11 3.97 -17.78 7.49
CA SER A 11 4.69 -19.01 7.84
C SER A 11 4.62 -19.35 9.33
N ALA A 12 4.30 -18.38 10.19
CA ALA A 12 4.14 -18.58 11.62
C ALA A 12 2.88 -19.38 11.99
N ILE A 13 1.94 -19.58 11.05
CA ILE A 13 0.75 -20.41 11.28
C ILE A 13 1.18 -21.89 11.35
N PRO A 14 0.89 -22.60 12.46
CA PRO A 14 1.26 -24.01 12.60
C PRO A 14 0.68 -24.88 11.48
N TRP A 15 1.46 -25.86 11.04
CA TRP A 15 1.13 -26.89 10.05
C TRP A 15 0.91 -26.42 8.61
N ILE A 16 0.22 -25.30 8.39
CA ILE A 16 -0.21 -24.83 7.06
C ILE A 16 0.50 -23.55 6.61
N GLY A 17 1.29 -22.90 7.47
CA GLY A 17 1.86 -21.58 7.20
C GLY A 17 2.67 -21.52 5.90
N GLN A 18 3.52 -22.51 5.63
CA GLN A 18 4.32 -22.55 4.40
C GLN A 18 3.46 -22.68 3.14
N SER A 19 2.45 -23.55 3.16
CA SER A 19 1.52 -23.69 2.04
C SER A 19 0.76 -22.38 1.74
N PHE A 20 0.44 -21.61 2.78
CA PHE A 20 -0.20 -20.29 2.62
C PHE A 20 0.75 -19.26 2.00
N VAL A 21 2.02 -19.24 2.40
CA VAL A 21 3.04 -18.34 1.82
C VAL A 21 3.18 -18.61 0.32
N GLU A 22 3.39 -19.86 -0.07
CA GLU A 22 3.54 -20.26 -1.48
C GLU A 22 2.28 -19.99 -2.30
N PHE A 23 1.10 -20.18 -1.69
CA PHE A 23 -0.18 -19.86 -2.32
C PHE A 23 -0.33 -18.35 -2.59
N VAL A 24 0.08 -17.49 -1.65
CA VAL A 24 0.05 -16.03 -1.83
C VAL A 24 1.05 -15.61 -2.91
N TRP A 25 2.26 -16.17 -2.90
CA TRP A 25 3.28 -15.90 -3.92
C TRP A 25 2.90 -16.40 -5.30
N GLY A 26 2.15 -17.50 -5.39
CA GLY A 26 1.94 -18.20 -6.66
C GLY A 26 3.21 -18.88 -7.16
N GLY A 27 4.07 -19.35 -6.24
CA GLY A 27 5.36 -19.96 -6.52
C GLY A 27 6.26 -20.01 -5.29
N PHE A 28 7.52 -20.45 -5.46
CA PHE A 28 8.49 -20.62 -4.36
C PHE A 28 9.13 -19.31 -3.87
N SER A 29 8.92 -18.21 -4.56
CA SER A 29 9.43 -16.89 -4.22
C SER A 29 8.55 -15.80 -4.82
N VAL A 30 8.69 -14.57 -4.30
CA VAL A 30 8.00 -13.40 -4.84
C VAL A 30 8.39 -13.20 -6.30
N ASN A 31 7.39 -13.27 -7.19
CA ASN A 31 7.59 -13.22 -8.63
C ASN A 31 6.46 -12.43 -9.32
N ASN A 32 6.41 -12.50 -10.66
CA ASN A 32 5.41 -11.79 -11.48
C ASN A 32 3.96 -12.15 -11.12
N ALA A 33 3.68 -13.38 -10.71
CA ALA A 33 2.33 -13.80 -10.32
C ALA A 33 1.88 -13.10 -9.03
N THR A 34 2.80 -12.83 -8.10
CA THR A 34 2.52 -12.10 -6.86
C THR A 34 2.14 -10.63 -7.14
N LEU A 35 2.88 -9.97 -8.03
CA LEU A 35 2.67 -8.55 -8.35
C LEU A 35 1.31 -8.29 -8.99
N ASN A 36 0.89 -9.15 -9.93
CA ASN A 36 -0.39 -8.98 -10.62
C ASN A 36 -1.61 -9.15 -9.70
N ARG A 37 -1.49 -9.91 -8.60
CA ARG A 37 -2.60 -10.14 -7.65
C ARG A 37 -2.80 -9.02 -6.65
N PHE A 38 -1.77 -8.22 -6.38
CA PHE A 38 -1.85 -7.11 -5.42
C PHE A 38 -2.53 -5.85 -5.98
N PHE A 39 -2.86 -5.81 -7.28
CA PHE A 39 -3.40 -4.62 -7.95
C PHE A 39 -4.93 -4.41 -7.82
N ALA A 40 -5.61 -5.07 -6.88
CA ALA A 40 -7.07 -4.99 -6.75
C ALA A 40 -7.54 -3.84 -5.83
N ALA A 41 -7.31 -2.57 -6.21
CA ALA A 41 -7.71 -1.39 -5.42
C ALA A 41 -8.96 -0.63 -5.94
N MET A 42 -9.53 -1.03 -7.08
CA MET A 42 -10.59 -0.25 -7.74
C MET A 42 -11.99 -0.36 -7.10
N VAL A 43 -12.27 -1.43 -6.35
CA VAL A 43 -13.62 -1.71 -5.83
C VAL A 43 -14.03 -0.73 -4.72
N HIS A 44 -13.10 -0.33 -3.86
CA HIS A 44 -13.39 0.58 -2.74
C HIS A 44 -13.77 1.99 -3.21
N MET A 45 -13.10 2.51 -4.25
CA MET A 45 -13.39 3.84 -4.79
C MET A 45 -14.76 3.90 -5.48
N MET A 46 -15.20 2.78 -6.04
CA MET A 46 -16.50 2.67 -6.70
C MET A 46 -17.65 2.84 -5.69
N THR A 47 -17.56 2.20 -4.52
CA THR A 47 -18.60 2.31 -3.49
C THR A 47 -18.62 3.66 -2.79
N LEU A 48 -17.45 4.32 -2.66
CA LEU A 48 -17.39 5.68 -2.14
C LEU A 48 -18.05 6.69 -3.09
N HIS A 49 -17.83 6.54 -4.40
CA HIS A 49 -18.38 7.47 -5.40
C HIS A 49 -19.91 7.42 -5.52
N THR A 50 -20.55 6.28 -5.22
CA THR A 50 -22.01 6.17 -5.34
C THR A 50 -22.77 6.98 -4.29
N HIS A 51 -22.22 7.12 -3.08
CA HIS A 51 -22.88 7.82 -1.97
C HIS A 51 -22.20 9.15 -1.59
N GLY A 52 -20.97 9.38 -2.04
CA GLY A 52 -20.18 10.55 -1.68
C GLY A 52 -19.64 10.49 -0.25
N SER A 53 -18.80 11.46 0.10
CA SER A 53 -18.19 11.56 1.42
C SER A 53 -19.15 12.09 2.48
N GLY A 54 -19.04 11.59 3.71
CA GLY A 54 -19.62 12.23 4.89
C GLY A 54 -18.94 13.57 5.22
N ASN A 55 -19.55 14.34 6.12
CA ASN A 55 -18.95 15.57 6.67
C ASN A 55 -18.94 15.52 8.21
N PRO A 56 -18.12 16.36 8.88
CA PRO A 56 -17.97 16.35 10.34
C PRO A 56 -19.26 16.60 11.13
N LEU A 57 -20.26 17.26 10.52
CA LEU A 57 -21.57 17.51 11.13
C LEU A 57 -22.52 16.32 10.98
N GLY A 58 -22.17 15.31 10.18
CA GLY A 58 -22.99 14.12 9.92
C GLY A 58 -24.29 14.40 9.16
N LEU A 59 -24.46 15.62 8.62
CA LEU A 59 -25.65 16.03 7.87
C LEU A 59 -25.46 15.78 6.36
N ALA A 60 -26.51 15.97 5.56
CA ALA A 60 -26.38 15.88 4.11
C ALA A 60 -25.57 17.08 3.55
N SER A 61 -24.48 16.81 2.83
CA SER A 61 -23.64 17.83 2.16
C SER A 61 -24.15 18.23 0.77
N ASN A 62 -25.37 17.84 0.38
CA ASN A 62 -25.89 18.07 -0.97
C ASN A 62 -26.12 19.56 -1.29
N ALA A 63 -26.32 20.40 -0.27
CA ALA A 63 -26.56 21.83 -0.44
C ALA A 63 -25.29 22.63 -0.76
N ASP A 64 -24.12 22.13 -0.38
CA ASP A 64 -22.84 22.84 -0.54
C ASP A 64 -21.73 21.83 -0.86
N LYS A 65 -21.39 21.72 -2.15
CA LYS A 65 -20.33 20.85 -2.66
C LYS A 65 -19.29 21.68 -3.41
N LEU A 66 -18.03 21.48 -3.06
CA LEU A 66 -16.88 22.02 -3.79
C LEU A 66 -16.25 20.94 -4.66
N PRO A 67 -15.66 21.30 -5.82
CA PRO A 67 -14.94 20.35 -6.65
C PRO A 67 -13.66 19.87 -5.97
N MET A 68 -13.27 18.62 -6.25
CA MET A 68 -12.05 18.00 -5.71
C MET A 68 -10.78 18.81 -6.05
N HIS A 69 -10.69 19.29 -7.29
CA HIS A 69 -9.63 20.20 -7.73
C HIS A 69 -10.17 21.64 -7.79
N PRO A 70 -9.45 22.66 -7.27
CA PRO A 70 -8.14 22.59 -6.59
C PRO A 70 -8.20 22.33 -5.08
N TYR A 71 -9.39 22.39 -4.48
CA TYR A 71 -9.55 22.57 -3.03
C TYR A 71 -9.07 21.40 -2.17
N PHE A 72 -9.18 20.16 -2.65
CA PHE A 72 -8.88 18.95 -1.87
C PHE A 72 -7.64 18.19 -2.36
N ILE A 73 -6.95 18.68 -3.39
CA ILE A 73 -5.67 18.08 -3.80
C ILE A 73 -4.58 18.55 -2.83
N VAL A 74 -3.85 17.61 -2.24
CA VAL A 74 -2.63 17.89 -1.46
C VAL A 74 -1.50 18.31 -2.40
N ALA A 75 -1.65 19.49 -3.01
CA ALA A 75 -0.77 19.97 -4.07
C ALA A 75 0.66 20.25 -3.57
N TYR A 76 0.84 20.59 -2.28
CA TYR A 76 2.17 20.87 -1.74
C TYR A 76 3.08 19.64 -1.77
N VAL A 77 2.61 18.52 -1.24
CA VAL A 77 3.42 17.29 -1.15
C VAL A 77 3.65 16.70 -2.54
N VAL A 78 2.61 16.69 -3.39
CA VAL A 78 2.69 16.12 -4.73
C VAL A 78 3.57 16.97 -5.68
N CYS A 79 3.47 18.30 -5.62
CA CYS A 79 4.14 19.18 -6.59
C CYS A 79 5.51 19.69 -6.12
N TYR A 80 5.78 19.82 -4.82
CA TYR A 80 7.00 20.47 -4.31
C TYR A 80 7.96 19.53 -3.59
N VAL A 81 7.46 18.46 -2.95
CA VAL A 81 8.30 17.51 -2.20
C VAL A 81 7.87 16.05 -2.40
N PRO A 82 7.78 15.58 -3.67
CA PRO A 82 7.15 14.29 -4.01
C PRO A 82 7.81 13.07 -3.36
N ASN A 83 9.12 13.16 -3.07
CA ASN A 83 9.91 12.03 -2.58
C ASN A 83 10.25 12.13 -1.09
N ALA A 84 9.81 13.19 -0.38
CA ALA A 84 10.19 13.41 1.01
C ALA A 84 9.69 12.30 1.97
N MET A 85 8.60 11.63 1.62
CA MET A 85 8.03 10.52 2.38
C MET A 85 8.41 9.14 1.82
N GLY A 86 9.22 9.09 0.78
CA GLY A 86 9.66 7.86 0.12
C GLY A 86 11.01 7.37 0.63
N HIS A 87 11.38 6.15 0.25
CA HIS A 87 12.70 5.59 0.50
C HIS A 87 13.48 5.52 -0.82
N SER A 88 14.72 6.03 -0.84
CA SER A 88 15.55 6.09 -2.05
C SER A 88 15.78 4.72 -2.69
N ASP A 89 15.92 3.68 -1.88
CA ASP A 89 16.16 2.30 -2.34
C ASP A 89 15.04 1.74 -3.22
N ASN A 90 13.82 2.30 -3.14
CA ASN A 90 12.70 1.91 -4.01
C ASN A 90 12.83 2.44 -5.46
N TYR A 91 13.82 3.29 -5.74
CA TYR A 91 14.19 3.66 -7.11
C TYR A 91 15.23 2.72 -7.73
N ILE A 92 15.77 1.77 -6.96
CA ILE A 92 16.70 0.76 -7.45
C ILE A 92 15.88 -0.47 -7.85
N PRO A 93 16.06 -1.03 -9.07
CA PRO A 93 15.39 -2.24 -9.47
C PRO A 93 15.61 -3.39 -8.47
N ALA A 94 14.55 -4.13 -8.18
CA ALA A 94 14.61 -5.21 -7.21
C ALA A 94 15.61 -6.29 -7.65
N ASN A 95 16.51 -6.68 -6.75
CA ASN A 95 17.46 -7.76 -6.95
C ASN A 95 17.23 -8.85 -5.88
N PRO A 96 16.63 -10.00 -6.19
CA PRO A 96 16.33 -11.05 -5.20
C PRO A 96 17.54 -11.61 -4.45
N MET A 97 18.77 -11.35 -4.91
CA MET A 97 20.01 -11.89 -4.32
C MET A 97 20.68 -10.94 -3.31
N VAL A 98 20.27 -9.67 -3.23
CA VAL A 98 20.99 -8.64 -2.45
C VAL A 98 20.04 -7.75 -1.66
N THR A 99 19.91 -7.99 -0.36
CA THR A 99 19.14 -7.12 0.54
C THR A 99 19.93 -5.84 0.85
N PRO A 100 19.37 -4.63 0.61
CA PRO A 100 20.01 -3.38 0.99
C PRO A 100 20.25 -3.29 2.51
N PRO A 101 21.41 -2.77 2.97
CA PRO A 101 21.68 -2.59 4.40
C PRO A 101 20.80 -1.50 5.02
N SER A 102 20.28 -0.56 4.23
CA SER A 102 19.38 0.53 4.60
C SER A 102 17.89 0.13 4.57
N ILE A 103 17.56 -1.16 4.63
CA ILE A 103 16.17 -1.61 4.56
C ILE A 103 15.34 -1.13 5.76
N VAL A 104 14.32 -0.31 5.49
CA VAL A 104 13.38 0.23 6.49
C VAL A 104 11.97 0.18 5.88
N PRO A 105 10.92 -0.20 6.65
CA PRO A 105 9.56 -0.13 6.14
C PRO A 105 9.08 1.32 6.00
N GLU A 106 8.01 1.52 5.26
CA GLU A 106 7.40 2.85 5.12
C GLU A 106 6.98 3.42 6.48
N TRP A 107 7.06 4.75 6.60
CA TRP A 107 6.94 5.45 7.88
C TRP A 107 5.67 5.13 8.67
N TYR A 108 4.54 4.89 7.99
CA TYR A 108 3.26 4.56 8.62
C TYR A 108 3.20 3.13 9.18
N LEU A 109 4.16 2.27 8.82
CA LEU A 109 4.33 0.92 9.38
C LEU A 109 5.32 0.87 10.55
N LEU A 110 6.15 1.90 10.73
CA LEU A 110 7.16 1.93 11.81
C LEU A 110 6.60 1.64 13.21
N PRO A 111 5.40 2.14 13.61
CA PRO A 111 4.84 1.83 14.92
C PRO A 111 4.53 0.35 15.15
N TYR A 112 4.29 -0.42 14.09
CA TYR A 112 3.98 -1.85 14.15
C TYR A 112 5.20 -2.73 13.91
N TYR A 113 6.27 -2.14 13.36
CA TYR A 113 7.54 -2.81 13.11
C TYR A 113 8.45 -2.80 14.34
N ALA A 114 8.33 -1.79 15.20
CA ALA A 114 9.13 -1.59 16.42
C ALA A 114 8.81 -2.58 17.54
#